data_AF-E0E4Z5-F1
#
_entry.id   AF-E0E4Z5-F1
#
_cell.length_a   1.000
_cell.length_b   1.000
_cell.length_c   1.000
_cell.angle_alpha   90.00
_cell.angle_beta   90.00
_cell.angle_gamma   90.00
#
_symmetry.space_group_name_H-M   'P 1'
#
loop_
_entity.id
_entity.type
_entity.pdbx_description
1 polymer ?
#
loop_
_entity_poly.entity_id
_entity_poly.type
_entity_poly.pdbx_seq_one_letter_code
_entity_poly.pdbx_strand_id
1 'polypeptide(L)'
;MLSNKEIRTLSREQLRGNWLKFALINLVMLILAGGCSYLANFKGMTVLSLVQILIQLFIGLGICRLMIDIAKGKGFSFSNFWQPGRVYLRYILACILLAILIIAVNLIIGFILSIVGFSVLIGGMQTLTNMSFYTLPTPSAGAVIGFIILILLALVINIFIELTYQLVSLIIIENNDDVGAIDSLAASRKLMKGYKWRLFKLNLSFIGWGILCIFTAGIGILWLSTYITMSLVNFYRELLKEREELAKDLHLVEPVVVSASNVYTGESQTQISGVEEVKTVEVAPVESAEGANLEDSAKAEEPNEDSEK
;
A
#
# COMPACT_ATOMS: atom_id res chain seq x y z
N MET A 1 -9.64 12.90 -15.40
CA MET A 1 -9.11 12.43 -14.10
C MET A 1 -9.97 12.99 -12.99
N LEU A 2 -10.23 12.24 -11.91
CA LEU A 2 -11.00 12.77 -10.78
C LEU A 2 -10.20 13.87 -10.08
N SER A 3 -10.86 14.73 -9.31
CA SER A 3 -10.23 15.74 -8.46
C SER A 3 -9.63 15.10 -7.20
N ASN A 4 -8.64 15.74 -6.57
CA ASN A 4 -8.10 15.28 -5.28
C ASN A 4 -9.17 15.16 -4.19
N LYS A 5 -10.25 15.95 -4.26
CA LYS A 5 -11.40 15.82 -3.35
C LYS A 5 -12.19 14.53 -3.64
N GLU A 6 -12.41 14.22 -4.91
CA GLU A 6 -13.16 13.05 -5.35
C GLU A 6 -12.40 11.76 -5.06
N ILE A 7 -11.08 11.71 -5.31
CA ILE A 7 -10.21 10.58 -4.90
C ILE A 7 -10.38 10.26 -3.42
N ARG A 8 -10.38 11.30 -2.59
CA ARG A 8 -10.53 11.16 -1.14
C ARG A 8 -11.91 10.64 -0.74
N THR A 9 -12.96 11.18 -1.34
CA THR A 9 -14.33 10.71 -1.12
C THR A 9 -14.48 9.24 -1.53
N LEU A 10 -14.02 8.88 -2.74
CA LEU A 10 -14.03 7.52 -3.26
C LEU A 10 -13.28 6.56 -2.33
N SER A 11 -12.08 6.94 -1.89
CA SER A 11 -11.27 6.12 -0.98
C SER A 11 -11.95 5.91 0.36
N ARG A 12 -12.65 6.93 0.88
CA ARG A 12 -13.41 6.82 2.13
C ARG A 12 -14.60 5.89 1.98
N GLU A 13 -15.32 5.96 0.86
CA GLU A 13 -16.46 5.11 0.55
C GLU A 13 -16.06 3.65 0.41
N GLN A 14 -15.00 3.36 -0.36
CA GLN A 14 -14.49 2.00 -0.54
C GLN A 14 -13.96 1.38 0.76
N LEU A 15 -13.48 2.19 1.70
CA LEU A 15 -13.07 1.71 3.01
C LEU A 15 -14.23 1.49 3.99
N ARG A 16 -15.46 1.95 3.68
CA ARG A 16 -16.64 1.73 4.56
C ARG A 16 -16.82 0.23 4.81
N GLY A 17 -16.98 -0.13 6.09
CA GLY A 17 -17.08 -1.53 6.53
C GLY A 17 -15.75 -2.25 6.76
N ASN A 18 -14.62 -1.74 6.25
CA ASN A 18 -13.30 -2.37 6.41
C ASN A 18 -12.30 -1.53 7.23
N TRP A 19 -12.65 -0.29 7.61
CA TRP A 19 -11.80 0.60 8.41
C TRP A 19 -11.20 -0.06 9.65
N LEU A 20 -12.01 -0.74 10.46
CA LEU A 20 -11.56 -1.40 11.68
C LEU A 20 -10.53 -2.50 11.38
N LYS A 21 -10.72 -3.27 10.29
CA LYS A 21 -9.84 -4.38 9.92
C LYS A 21 -8.44 -3.85 9.60
N PHE A 22 -8.34 -2.79 8.80
CA PHE A 22 -7.05 -2.18 8.48
C PHE A 22 -6.43 -1.43 9.67
N ALA A 23 -7.23 -0.76 10.49
CA ALA A 23 -6.75 -0.14 11.72
C ALA A 23 -6.15 -1.19 12.66
N LEU A 24 -6.74 -2.38 12.77
CA LEU A 24 -6.22 -3.49 13.55
C LEU A 24 -4.90 -4.01 12.97
N ILE A 25 -4.80 -4.19 11.65
CA ILE A 25 -3.53 -4.58 10.99
C ILE A 25 -2.44 -3.53 11.30
N ASN A 26 -2.75 -2.24 11.17
CA ASN A 26 -1.81 -1.16 11.47
C ASN A 26 -1.45 -1.11 12.97
N LEU A 27 -2.39 -1.44 13.87
CA LEU A 27 -2.14 -1.49 15.31
C LEU A 27 -1.16 -2.63 15.64
N VAL A 28 -1.38 -3.81 15.07
CA VAL A 28 -0.46 -4.95 15.23
C VAL A 28 0.93 -4.58 14.71
N MET A 29 1.00 -3.89 13.58
CA MET A 29 2.26 -3.38 13.03
C MET A 29 2.96 -2.38 13.96
N LEU A 30 2.19 -1.47 14.58
CA LEU A 30 2.73 -0.50 15.52
C LEU A 30 3.29 -1.17 16.77
N ILE A 31 2.57 -2.16 17.32
CA ILE A 31 3.01 -2.92 18.51
C ILE A 31 4.26 -3.74 18.19
N LEU A 32 4.29 -4.43 17.04
CA LEU A 32 5.46 -5.19 16.59
C LEU A 32 6.66 -4.28 16.36
N ALA A 33 6.48 -3.15 15.69
CA ALA A 33 7.54 -2.19 15.43
C ALA A 33 8.10 -1.59 16.73
N GLY A 34 7.22 -1.10 17.61
CA GLY A 34 7.61 -0.49 18.88
C GLY A 34 8.26 -1.50 19.83
N GLY A 35 7.66 -2.69 19.98
CA GLY A 35 8.18 -3.75 20.83
C GLY A 35 9.54 -4.26 20.35
N CYS A 36 9.68 -4.54 19.06
CA CYS A 36 10.96 -5.00 18.50
C CYS A 36 12.05 -3.93 18.61
N SER A 37 11.71 -2.66 18.36
CA SER A 37 12.64 -1.53 18.53
C SER A 37 13.08 -1.38 19.99
N TYR A 38 12.14 -1.49 20.94
CA TYR A 38 12.45 -1.40 22.37
C TYR A 38 13.40 -2.53 22.80
N LEU A 39 13.10 -3.77 22.40
CA LEU A 39 13.94 -4.94 22.68
C LEU A 39 15.34 -4.83 22.04
N ALA A 40 15.42 -4.36 20.79
CA ALA A 40 16.68 -4.16 20.08
C ALA A 40 17.58 -3.15 20.81
N ASN A 41 17.02 -2.02 21.25
CA ASN A 41 17.76 -0.99 21.98
C ASN A 41 18.14 -1.44 23.40
N PHE A 42 17.23 -2.10 24.12
CA PHE A 42 17.47 -2.52 25.50
C PHE A 42 18.48 -3.67 25.60
N LYS A 43 18.46 -4.62 24.66
CA LYS A 43 19.36 -5.78 24.64
C LYS A 43 20.56 -5.62 23.71
N GLY A 44 20.72 -4.48 23.04
CA GLY A 44 21.78 -4.23 22.06
C GLY A 44 21.75 -5.16 20.84
N MET A 45 20.63 -5.83 20.58
CA MET A 45 20.50 -6.84 19.53
C MET A 45 20.05 -6.20 18.22
N THR A 46 20.99 -5.65 17.47
CA THR A 46 20.73 -4.95 16.19
C THR A 46 20.10 -5.83 15.11
N VAL A 47 20.26 -7.16 15.21
CA VAL A 47 19.63 -8.15 14.32
C VAL A 47 18.10 -8.06 14.36
N LEU A 48 17.51 -7.74 15.51
CA LEU A 48 16.05 -7.59 15.65
C LEU A 48 15.48 -6.47 14.79
N SER A 49 16.24 -5.38 14.60
CA SER A 49 15.84 -4.27 13.74
C SER A 49 15.75 -4.69 12.27
N LEU A 50 16.67 -5.55 11.80
CA LEU A 50 16.62 -6.07 10.43
C LEU A 50 15.41 -6.96 10.22
N VAL A 51 15.11 -7.85 11.18
CA VAL A 51 13.91 -8.70 11.14
C VAL A 51 12.64 -7.85 11.12
N GLN A 52 12.58 -6.78 11.90
CA GLN A 52 11.44 -5.85 11.92
C GLN A 52 11.22 -5.16 10.56
N ILE A 53 12.29 -4.72 9.88
CA ILE A 53 12.20 -4.12 8.54
C ILE A 53 11.62 -5.13 7.55
N LEU A 54 12.08 -6.38 7.58
CA LEU A 54 11.56 -7.43 6.70
C LEU A 54 10.06 -7.65 6.94
N ILE A 55 9.64 -7.81 8.19
CA ILE A 55 8.22 -7.98 8.55
C ILE A 55 7.37 -6.80 8.02
N GLN A 56 7.89 -5.58 8.13
CA GLN A 56 7.22 -4.38 7.61
C GLN A 56 7.03 -4.41 6.09
N LEU A 57 8.04 -4.88 5.35
CA LEU A 57 7.96 -5.01 3.90
C LEU A 57 6.92 -6.06 3.48
N PHE A 58 6.91 -7.22 4.16
CA PHE A 58 5.95 -8.30 3.88
C PHE A 58 4.50 -7.85 4.11
N ILE A 59 4.24 -7.22 5.25
CA ILE A 59 2.89 -6.77 5.61
C ILE A 59 2.47 -5.55 4.79
N GLY A 60 3.39 -4.62 4.52
CA GLY A 60 3.12 -3.45 3.68
C GLY A 60 2.62 -3.82 2.27
N LEU A 61 3.26 -4.81 1.64
CA LEU A 61 2.77 -5.36 0.36
C LEU A 61 1.38 -5.98 0.48
N GLY A 62 1.14 -6.79 1.52
CA GLY A 62 -0.15 -7.44 1.75
C GLY A 62 -1.27 -6.41 1.90
N ILE A 63 -1.03 -5.31 2.62
CA ILE A 63 -1.99 -4.20 2.73
C ILE A 63 -2.28 -3.59 1.36
N CYS A 64 -1.25 -3.30 0.55
CA CYS A 64 -1.43 -2.78 -0.81
C CYS A 64 -2.27 -3.71 -1.69
N ARG A 65 -2.06 -5.04 -1.60
CA ARG A 65 -2.86 -6.02 -2.34
C ARG A 65 -4.34 -5.96 -1.94
N LEU A 66 -4.62 -5.95 -0.63
CA LEU A 66 -5.98 -5.84 -0.13
C LEU A 66 -6.67 -4.56 -0.58
N MET A 67 -5.94 -3.43 -0.61
CA MET A 67 -6.47 -2.16 -1.12
C MET A 67 -6.82 -2.22 -2.61
N ILE A 68 -5.98 -2.87 -3.41
CA ILE A 68 -6.27 -3.09 -4.84
C ILE A 68 -7.53 -3.95 -5.01
N ASP A 69 -7.70 -5.03 -4.23
CA ASP A 69 -8.89 -5.89 -4.31
C ASP A 69 -10.18 -5.13 -3.96
N ILE A 70 -10.14 -4.32 -2.90
CA ILE A 70 -11.27 -3.46 -2.53
C ILE A 70 -11.56 -2.42 -3.62
N ALA A 71 -10.52 -1.79 -4.17
CA ALA A 71 -10.68 -0.83 -5.26
C ALA A 71 -11.32 -1.49 -6.49
N LYS A 72 -10.97 -2.76 -6.77
CA LYS A 72 -11.56 -3.57 -7.85
C LYS A 72 -12.96 -4.13 -7.53
N GLY A 73 -13.51 -3.87 -6.35
CA GLY A 73 -14.85 -4.34 -5.95
C GLY A 73 -14.89 -5.80 -5.51
N LYS A 74 -13.74 -6.48 -5.35
CA LYS A 74 -13.65 -7.89 -4.91
C LYS A 74 -13.91 -8.08 -3.40
N GLY A 75 -14.11 -7.00 -2.66
CA GLY A 75 -14.28 -7.02 -1.21
C GLY A 75 -12.98 -7.27 -0.46
N PHE A 76 -13.08 -7.54 0.85
CA PHE A 76 -11.93 -7.79 1.72
C PHE A 76 -11.74 -9.30 1.90
N SER A 77 -10.59 -9.84 1.44
CA SER A 77 -10.24 -11.26 1.60
C SER A 77 -8.81 -11.41 2.13
N PHE A 78 -8.67 -11.89 3.36
CA PHE A 78 -7.35 -12.16 3.96
C PHE A 78 -6.56 -13.26 3.23
N SER A 79 -7.23 -14.15 2.49
CA SER A 79 -6.54 -15.23 1.76
C SER A 79 -5.56 -14.69 0.71
N ASN A 80 -5.87 -13.51 0.13
CA ASN A 80 -5.02 -12.88 -0.87
C ASN A 80 -3.92 -12.01 -0.26
N PHE A 81 -3.84 -11.92 1.08
CA PHE A 81 -2.84 -11.08 1.74
C PHE A 81 -1.42 -11.56 1.43
N TRP A 82 -1.21 -12.88 1.44
CA TRP A 82 0.08 -13.48 1.14
C TRP A 82 0.27 -13.62 -0.37
N GLN A 83 1.31 -12.99 -0.92
CA GLN A 83 1.66 -13.11 -2.33
C GLN A 83 2.55 -14.33 -2.61
N PRO A 84 2.63 -14.80 -3.87
CA PRO A 84 3.66 -15.74 -4.27
C PRO A 84 5.07 -15.19 -3.95
N GLY A 85 5.98 -16.06 -3.54
CA GLY A 85 7.36 -15.67 -3.14
C GLY A 85 8.11 -14.88 -4.21
N ARG A 86 7.79 -15.09 -5.49
CA ARG A 86 8.37 -14.34 -6.63
C ARG A 86 8.04 -12.84 -6.58
N VAL A 87 6.81 -12.48 -6.21
CA VAL A 87 6.36 -11.09 -6.09
C VAL A 87 7.07 -10.40 -4.93
N TYR A 88 7.19 -11.09 -3.79
CA TYR A 88 7.96 -10.60 -2.64
C TYR A 88 9.44 -10.36 -3.00
N LEU A 89 10.06 -11.30 -3.71
CA LEU A 89 11.47 -11.18 -4.10
C LEU A 89 11.71 -9.97 -5.01
N ARG A 90 10.83 -9.75 -6.01
CA ARG A 90 10.91 -8.57 -6.89
C ARG A 90 10.67 -7.27 -6.13
N TYR A 91 9.71 -7.25 -5.21
CA TYR A 91 9.47 -6.08 -4.37
C TYR A 91 10.66 -5.76 -3.47
N ILE A 92 11.23 -6.77 -2.79
CA ILE A 92 12.43 -6.60 -1.96
C ILE A 92 13.58 -6.09 -2.83
N LEU A 93 13.77 -6.64 -4.03
CA LEU A 93 14.78 -6.17 -4.97
C LEU A 93 14.54 -4.71 -5.38
N ALA A 94 13.30 -4.34 -5.70
CA ALA A 94 12.91 -2.96 -6.04
C ALA A 94 13.14 -2.00 -4.86
N CYS A 95 12.81 -2.42 -3.64
CA CYS A 95 13.07 -1.67 -2.41
C CYS A 95 14.57 -1.51 -2.14
N ILE A 96 15.38 -2.55 -2.36
CA ILE A 96 16.83 -2.48 -2.23
C ILE A 96 17.42 -1.51 -3.27
N LEU A 97 16.99 -1.59 -4.53
CA LEU A 97 17.42 -0.65 -5.58
C LEU A 97 17.03 0.79 -5.24
N LEU A 98 15.81 1.00 -4.75
CA LEU A 98 15.34 2.30 -4.29
C LEU A 98 16.12 2.79 -3.06
N ALA A 99 16.43 1.91 -2.11
CA ALA A 99 17.21 2.23 -0.93
C ALA A 99 18.64 2.62 -1.30
N ILE A 100 19.28 1.89 -2.22
CA ILE A 100 20.61 2.23 -2.76
C ILE A 100 20.57 3.61 -3.42
N LEU A 101 19.54 3.91 -4.22
CA LEU A 101 19.37 5.22 -4.84
C LEU A 101 19.23 6.33 -3.78
N ILE A 102 18.40 6.13 -2.76
CA ILE A 102 18.19 7.10 -1.68
C ILE A 102 19.48 7.29 -0.87
N ILE A 103 20.20 6.22 -0.55
CA ILE A 103 21.48 6.27 0.17
C ILE A 103 22.51 7.02 -0.67
N ALA A 104 22.62 6.74 -1.96
CA ALA A 104 23.57 7.44 -2.85
C ALA A 104 23.28 8.95 -2.92
N VAL A 105 22.00 9.33 -3.03
CA VAL A 105 21.61 10.75 -3.03
C VAL A 105 21.90 11.41 -1.68
N ASN A 106 21.56 10.74 -0.57
CA ASN A 106 21.84 11.26 0.76
C ASN A 106 23.35 11.30 1.08
N LEU A 107 24.16 10.44 0.48
CA LEU A 107 25.61 10.49 0.58
C LEU A 107 26.17 11.74 -0.12
N ILE A 108 25.68 12.05 -1.32
CA ILE A 108 26.07 13.27 -2.06
C ILE A 108 25.65 14.52 -1.28
N ILE A 109 24.40 14.55 -0.82
CA ILE A 109 23.88 15.65 0.00
C ILE A 109 24.67 15.77 1.31
N GLY A 110 24.95 14.66 1.98
CA GLY A 110 25.72 14.60 3.21
C GLY A 110 27.16 15.07 3.03
N PHE A 111 27.79 14.74 1.90
CA PHE A 111 29.11 15.23 1.54
C PHE A 111 29.13 16.75 1.37
N ILE A 112 28.13 17.31 0.66
CA ILE A 112 27.97 18.77 0.53
C ILE A 112 27.75 19.42 1.89
N LEU A 113 26.87 18.87 2.72
CA LEU A 113 26.62 19.36 4.08
C LEU A 113 27.86 19.29 4.97
N SER A 114 28.70 18.26 4.81
CA SER A 114 29.95 18.12 5.56
C SER A 114 30.96 19.20 5.19
N ILE A 115 31.09 19.54 3.90
CA ILE A 115 31.99 20.63 3.46
C ILE A 115 31.54 21.96 4.05
N VAL A 116 30.23 22.24 3.99
CA VAL A 116 29.65 23.47 4.55
C VAL A 116 29.77 23.48 6.09
N GLY A 117 29.56 22.34 6.75
CA GLY A 117 29.74 22.23 8.21
C GLY A 117 31.19 22.46 8.63
N PHE A 118 32.15 21.92 7.87
CA PHE A 118 33.58 22.09 8.15
C PHE A 118 34.05 23.53 7.95
N SER A 119 33.54 24.25 6.95
CA SER A 119 33.88 25.66 6.75
C SER A 119 33.35 26.56 7.88
N VAL A 120 32.15 26.30 8.38
CA VAL A 120 31.59 26.99 9.55
C VAL A 120 32.41 26.70 10.81
N LEU A 121 32.90 25.47 10.97
CA LEU A 121 33.75 25.08 12.10
C LEU A 121 35.10 25.80 12.09
N ILE A 122 35.76 25.91 10.94
CA ILE A 122 37.03 26.65 10.82
C ILE A 122 36.82 28.15 11.10
N GLY A 123 35.76 28.75 10.55
CA GLY A 123 35.44 30.16 10.80
C GLY A 123 35.16 30.45 12.28
N GLY A 124 34.48 29.53 12.98
CA GLY A 124 34.27 29.62 14.43
C GLY A 124 35.53 29.39 15.28
N MET A 125 36.51 28.66 14.77
CA MET A 125 37.78 28.42 15.45
C MET A 125 38.74 29.62 15.33
N GLN A 126 38.70 30.35 14.22
CA GLN A 126 39.48 31.58 14.02
C GLN A 126 39.00 32.75 14.89
N THR A 127 37.71 32.80 15.25
CA THR A 127 37.22 33.76 16.24
C THR A 127 37.66 33.41 17.65
N LEU A 128 37.87 32.12 17.95
CA LEU A 128 38.36 31.66 19.26
C LEU A 128 39.81 32.08 19.54
N THR A 129 40.67 32.13 18.52
CA THR A 129 42.09 32.53 18.70
C THR A 129 42.26 34.04 18.94
N ASN A 130 41.24 34.85 18.63
CA ASN A 130 41.29 36.32 18.70
C ASN A 130 40.45 36.92 19.85
N MET A 131 39.79 36.08 20.66
CA MET A 131 38.91 36.50 21.76
C MET A 131 39.30 35.80 23.07
N SER A 132 39.20 36.51 24.19
CA SER A 132 39.39 35.97 25.54
C SER A 132 38.45 34.79 25.82
N PHE A 133 38.94 33.81 26.60
CA PHE A 133 38.39 32.47 26.90
C PHE A 133 36.88 32.33 27.27
N TYR A 134 36.12 33.42 27.35
CA TYR A 134 34.73 33.44 27.85
C TYR A 134 33.64 33.52 26.77
N THR A 135 33.98 33.75 25.50
CA THR A 135 32.99 33.73 24.42
C THR A 135 33.02 32.39 23.70
N LEU A 136 32.02 31.53 23.95
CA LEU A 136 31.81 30.34 23.12
C LEU A 136 31.66 30.77 21.66
N PRO A 137 32.33 30.12 20.69
CA PRO A 137 32.21 30.47 19.29
C PRO A 137 30.78 30.15 18.82
N THR A 138 29.94 31.17 18.80
CA THR A 138 28.58 31.06 18.27
C THR A 138 28.64 31.11 16.74
N PRO A 139 28.08 30.13 16.02
CA PRO A 139 27.99 30.21 14.56
C PRO A 139 27.24 31.48 14.17
N SER A 140 27.71 32.17 13.13
CA SER A 140 27.06 33.38 12.66
C SER A 140 25.62 33.07 12.23
N ALA A 141 24.71 34.02 12.43
CA ALA A 141 23.30 33.84 12.06
C ALA A 141 23.14 33.44 10.56
N GLY A 142 24.00 33.99 9.69
CA GLY A 142 24.03 33.63 8.27
C GLY A 142 24.41 32.17 8.00
N ALA A 143 25.35 31.61 8.76
CA ALA A 143 25.74 30.19 8.64
C ALA A 143 24.61 29.25 9.06
N VAL A 144 23.89 29.60 10.14
CA VAL A 144 22.73 28.82 10.60
C VAL A 144 21.60 28.85 9.56
N ILE A 145 21.30 30.02 9.00
CA ILE A 145 20.27 30.17 7.96
C ILE A 145 20.66 29.38 6.70
N GLY A 146 21.91 29.48 6.25
CA GLY A 146 22.42 28.71 5.10
C GLY A 146 22.31 27.20 5.32
N PHE A 147 22.63 26.71 6.51
CA PHE A 147 22.50 25.30 6.87
C PHE A 147 21.05 24.82 6.87
N ILE A 148 20.12 25.63 7.39
CA ILE A 148 18.68 25.34 7.35
C ILE A 148 18.18 25.24 5.90
N ILE A 149 18.57 26.19 5.04
CA ILE A 149 18.20 26.18 3.62
C ILE A 149 18.69 24.90 2.93
N LEU A 150 19.92 24.46 3.22
CA LEU A 150 20.46 23.21 2.65
C LEU A 150 19.71 21.97 3.13
N ILE A 151 19.33 21.91 4.42
CA ILE A 151 18.48 20.82 4.94
C ILE A 151 17.12 20.81 4.24
N LEU A 152 16.50 21.98 4.04
CA LEU A 152 15.23 22.08 3.34
C LEU A 152 15.37 21.62 1.88
N LEU A 153 16.46 21.96 1.20
CA LEU A 153 16.72 21.50 -0.15
C LEU A 153 16.89 19.97 -0.20
N ALA A 154 17.63 19.40 0.75
CA ALA A 154 17.78 17.95 0.89
C ALA A 154 16.45 17.23 1.10
N LEU A 155 15.57 17.83 1.93
CA LEU A 155 14.23 17.32 2.18
C LEU A 155 13.38 17.34 0.91
N VAL A 156 13.42 18.44 0.14
CA VAL A 156 12.70 18.56 -1.14
C VAL A 156 13.16 17.49 -2.13
N ILE A 157 14.47 17.22 -2.22
CA ILE A 157 15.01 16.17 -3.11
C ILE A 157 14.48 14.79 -2.71
N ASN A 158 14.51 14.45 -1.42
CA ASN A 158 14.02 13.16 -0.93
C ASN A 158 12.51 12.99 -1.21
N ILE A 159 11.70 14.01 -0.94
CA ILE A 159 10.26 14.00 -1.27
C ILE A 159 10.06 13.78 -2.78
N PHE A 160 10.84 14.43 -3.63
CA PHE A 160 10.71 14.28 -5.08
C PHE A 160 11.03 12.85 -5.55
N ILE A 161 12.03 12.20 -4.95
CA ILE A 161 12.38 10.81 -5.23
C ILE A 161 11.23 9.90 -4.79
N GLU A 162 10.76 10.05 -3.56
CA GLU A 162 9.67 9.24 -3.00
C GLU A 162 8.40 9.33 -3.86
N LEU A 163 7.96 10.54 -4.22
CA LEU A 163 6.83 10.74 -5.13
C LEU A 163 7.03 10.04 -6.48
N THR A 164 8.26 10.01 -7.01
CA THR A 164 8.54 9.39 -8.32
C THR A 164 8.38 7.88 -8.28
N TYR A 165 8.70 7.24 -7.16
CA TYR A 165 8.70 5.78 -7.01
C TYR A 165 7.54 5.25 -6.14
N GLN A 166 6.61 6.12 -5.75
CA GLN A 166 5.48 5.76 -4.88
C GLN A 166 4.55 4.69 -5.51
N LEU A 167 4.54 4.55 -6.85
CA LEU A 167 3.69 3.59 -7.57
C LEU A 167 4.33 2.21 -7.77
N VAL A 168 5.62 2.05 -7.47
CA VAL A 168 6.38 0.81 -7.73
C VAL A 168 5.73 -0.40 -7.05
N SER A 169 5.27 -0.23 -5.80
CA SER A 169 4.61 -1.31 -5.05
C SER A 169 3.32 -1.77 -5.71
N LEU A 170 2.54 -0.84 -6.28
CA LEU A 170 1.27 -1.13 -6.95
C LEU A 170 1.50 -1.83 -8.29
N ILE A 171 2.49 -1.37 -9.06
CA ILE A 171 2.87 -1.97 -10.35
C ILE A 171 3.30 -3.43 -10.17
N ILE A 172 4.14 -3.72 -9.17
CA ILE A 172 4.64 -5.08 -8.91
C ILE A 172 3.52 -6.04 -8.52
N ILE A 173 2.52 -5.56 -7.78
CA ILE A 173 1.37 -6.37 -7.35
C ILE A 173 0.40 -6.63 -8.51
N GLU A 174 0.21 -5.65 -9.39
CA GLU A 174 -0.76 -5.74 -10.49
C GLU A 174 -0.26 -6.60 -11.66
N ASN A 175 1.03 -6.52 -11.98
CA ASN A 175 1.66 -7.21 -13.11
C ASN A 175 2.33 -8.54 -12.74
N ASN A 176 1.57 -9.43 -12.10
CA ASN A 176 2.05 -10.73 -11.62
C ASN A 176 2.86 -11.53 -12.68
N ASP A 177 4.18 -11.53 -12.46
CA ASP A 177 5.26 -12.25 -13.15
C ASP A 177 5.87 -11.68 -14.45
N ASP A 178 5.30 -10.67 -15.11
CA ASP A 178 5.86 -10.19 -16.40
C ASP A 178 6.91 -9.06 -16.31
N VAL A 179 6.90 -8.26 -15.24
CA VAL A 179 7.75 -7.05 -15.17
C VAL A 179 8.86 -7.18 -14.11
N GLY A 180 10.12 -6.92 -14.50
CA GLY A 180 11.27 -6.94 -13.60
C GLY A 180 11.24 -5.81 -12.56
N ALA A 181 12.10 -5.90 -11.52
CA ALA A 181 12.20 -4.86 -10.49
C ALA A 181 12.65 -3.51 -11.10
N ILE A 182 13.65 -3.52 -11.98
CA ILE A 182 14.15 -2.32 -12.66
C ILE A 182 13.08 -1.74 -13.59
N ASP A 183 12.39 -2.61 -14.33
CA ASP A 183 11.31 -2.20 -15.24
C ASP A 183 10.15 -1.57 -14.47
N SER A 184 9.83 -2.09 -13.28
CA SER A 184 8.81 -1.52 -12.39
C SER A 184 9.21 -0.12 -11.89
N LEU A 185 10.48 0.09 -11.55
CA LEU A 185 11.01 1.43 -11.22
C LEU A 185 10.93 2.38 -12.42
N ALA A 186 11.29 1.90 -13.61
CA ALA A 186 11.24 2.68 -14.85
C ALA A 186 9.80 3.04 -15.24
N ALA A 187 8.87 2.09 -15.11
CA ALA A 187 7.44 2.26 -15.35
C ALA A 187 6.85 3.29 -14.39
N SER A 188 7.13 3.19 -13.08
CA SER A 188 6.70 4.20 -12.10
C SER A 188 7.21 5.60 -12.47
N ARG A 189 8.48 5.72 -12.85
CA ARG A 189 9.08 7.00 -13.24
C ARG A 189 8.44 7.60 -14.50
N LYS A 190 8.16 6.77 -15.51
CA LYS A 190 7.51 7.19 -16.76
C LYS A 190 6.06 7.60 -16.52
N LEU A 191 5.29 6.79 -15.79
CA LEU A 191 3.89 7.10 -15.42
C LEU A 191 3.78 8.40 -14.62
N MET A 192 4.68 8.62 -13.66
CA MET A 192 4.67 9.80 -12.79
C MET A 192 5.10 11.09 -13.49
N LYS A 193 5.66 11.04 -14.71
CA LYS A 193 6.07 12.25 -15.45
C LYS A 193 4.85 13.14 -15.70
N GLY A 194 4.90 14.39 -15.24
CA GLY A 194 3.79 15.35 -15.33
C GLY A 194 2.75 15.28 -14.20
N TYR A 195 2.68 14.18 -13.43
CA TYR A 195 1.68 14.01 -12.36
C TYR A 195 2.24 14.08 -10.94
N LYS A 196 3.57 14.24 -10.77
CA LYS A 196 4.22 14.37 -9.44
C LYS A 196 3.59 15.45 -8.57
N TRP A 197 3.33 16.63 -9.15
CA TRP A 197 2.73 17.75 -8.43
C TRP A 197 1.29 17.46 -7.99
N ARG A 198 0.56 16.67 -8.78
CA ARG A 198 -0.80 16.26 -8.44
C ARG A 198 -0.79 15.31 -7.24
N LEU A 199 0.10 14.32 -7.24
CA LEU A 199 0.27 13.41 -6.10
C LEU A 199 0.77 14.16 -4.86
N PHE A 200 1.69 15.12 -5.03
CA PHE A 200 2.12 15.99 -3.93
C PHE A 200 0.94 16.75 -3.32
N LYS A 201 0.09 17.39 -4.15
CA LYS A 201 -1.13 18.07 -3.65
C LYS A 201 -2.11 17.11 -2.97
N LEU A 202 -2.20 15.87 -3.45
CA LEU A 202 -3.03 14.84 -2.81
C LEU A 202 -2.48 14.56 -1.40
N ASN A 203 -1.18 14.29 -1.26
CA ASN A 203 -0.50 14.08 0.02
C ASN A 203 -0.64 15.32 0.95
N LEU A 204 -0.47 16.53 0.40
CA LEU A 204 -0.61 17.78 1.16
C LEU A 204 -2.02 17.96 1.73
N SER A 205 -3.04 17.43 1.06
CA SER A 205 -4.42 17.47 1.57
C SER A 205 -4.66 16.59 2.81
N PHE A 206 -3.71 15.71 3.14
CA PHE A 206 -3.72 14.89 4.36
C PHE A 206 -2.93 15.53 5.50
N ILE A 207 -2.15 16.60 5.28
CA ILE A 207 -1.34 17.21 6.33
C ILE A 207 -2.18 17.70 7.51
N GLY A 208 -3.36 18.25 7.24
CA GLY A 208 -4.30 18.68 8.29
C GLY A 208 -4.81 17.51 9.14
N TRP A 209 -5.05 16.35 8.51
CA TRP A 209 -5.40 15.13 9.24
C TRP A 209 -4.21 14.61 10.04
N GLY A 210 -2.99 14.73 9.50
CA GLY A 210 -1.76 14.39 10.21
C GLY A 210 -1.56 15.22 11.47
N ILE A 211 -1.79 16.54 11.40
CA ILE A 211 -1.75 17.44 12.55
C ILE A 211 -2.78 17.04 13.61
N LEU A 212 -4.01 16.71 13.20
CA LEU A 212 -5.04 16.18 14.11
C LEU A 212 -4.59 14.89 14.81
N CYS A 213 -3.87 14.02 14.10
CA CYS A 213 -3.36 12.78 14.70
C CYS A 213 -2.35 13.05 15.82
N ILE A 214 -1.56 14.13 15.75
CA ILE A 214 -0.61 14.51 16.81
C ILE A 214 -1.37 14.82 18.12
N PHE A 215 -2.48 15.56 18.04
CA PHE A 215 -3.31 15.87 19.20
C PHE A 215 -3.98 14.65 19.84
N THR A 216 -4.11 13.54 19.09
CA THR A 216 -4.66 12.27 19.59
C THR A 216 -3.55 11.28 19.99
N ALA A 217 -2.37 11.79 20.38
CA ALA A 217 -1.19 10.98 20.73
C ALA A 217 -0.77 9.98 19.63
N GLY A 218 -1.06 10.28 18.36
CA GLY A 218 -0.73 9.43 17.22
C GLY A 218 -1.73 8.31 16.93
N ILE A 219 -2.81 8.16 17.72
CA ILE A 219 -3.81 7.10 17.54
C ILE A 219 -4.49 7.23 16.17
N GLY A 220 -4.79 8.46 15.73
CA GLY A 220 -5.38 8.72 14.41
C GLY A 220 -4.55 8.23 13.22
N ILE A 221 -3.23 7.99 13.39
CA ILE A 221 -2.33 7.54 12.32
C ILE A 221 -2.76 6.16 11.79
N LEU A 222 -3.33 5.31 12.65
CA LEU A 222 -3.77 3.96 12.29
C LEU A 222 -4.81 3.96 11.15
N TRP A 223 -5.75 4.90 11.19
CA TRP A 223 -6.74 5.10 10.13
C TRP A 223 -6.19 5.95 8.99
N LEU A 224 -5.41 6.99 9.31
CA LEU A 224 -4.87 7.90 8.31
C LEU A 224 -3.95 7.18 7.31
N SER A 225 -3.11 6.26 7.78
CA SER A 225 -2.22 5.46 6.93
C SER A 225 -3.02 4.68 5.87
N THR A 226 -4.04 3.92 6.31
CA THR A 226 -4.96 3.19 5.44
C THR A 226 -5.62 4.11 4.41
N TYR A 227 -6.04 5.30 4.85
CA TYR A 227 -6.72 6.27 4.01
C TYR A 227 -5.81 6.86 2.92
N ILE A 228 -4.55 7.15 3.27
CA ILE A 228 -3.54 7.62 2.32
C ILE A 228 -3.23 6.52 1.31
N THR A 229 -2.99 5.28 1.77
CA THR A 229 -2.70 4.15 0.88
C THR A 229 -3.85 3.87 -0.09
N MET A 230 -5.11 3.90 0.37
CA MET A 230 -6.26 3.73 -0.52
C MET A 230 -6.38 4.86 -1.55
N SER A 231 -6.09 6.09 -1.13
CA SER A 231 -6.08 7.26 -2.02
C SER A 231 -4.99 7.15 -3.08
N LEU A 232 -3.83 6.58 -2.73
CA LEU A 232 -2.76 6.27 -3.67
C LEU A 232 -3.20 5.20 -4.68
N VAL A 233 -3.90 4.14 -4.25
CA VAL A 233 -4.42 3.10 -5.16
C VAL A 233 -5.42 3.69 -6.16
N ASN A 234 -6.34 4.54 -5.70
CA ASN A 234 -7.30 5.19 -6.60
C ASN A 234 -6.61 6.18 -7.55
N PHE A 235 -5.65 6.95 -7.06
CA PHE A 235 -4.81 7.81 -7.91
C PHE A 235 -4.07 7.00 -8.98
N TYR A 236 -3.48 5.86 -8.63
CA TYR A 236 -2.81 4.96 -9.55
C TYR A 236 -3.74 4.46 -10.66
N ARG A 237 -4.94 3.99 -10.29
CA ARG A 237 -5.93 3.51 -11.25
C ARG A 237 -6.43 4.60 -12.19
N GLU A 238 -6.62 5.82 -11.69
CA GLU A 238 -6.94 6.95 -12.55
C GLU A 238 -5.79 7.32 -13.49
N LEU A 239 -4.55 7.23 -13.00
CA LEU A 239 -3.37 7.52 -13.78
C LEU A 239 -3.22 6.51 -14.93
N LEU A 240 -3.48 5.23 -14.68
CA LEU A 240 -3.49 4.19 -15.71
C LEU A 240 -4.54 4.48 -16.80
N LYS A 241 -5.72 4.98 -16.43
CA LYS A 241 -6.76 5.35 -17.41
C LYS A 241 -6.36 6.55 -18.25
N GLU A 242 -5.77 7.57 -17.64
CA GLU A 242 -5.38 8.78 -18.36
C GLU A 242 -4.16 8.57 -19.24
N ARG A 243 -3.29 7.65 -18.84
CA ARG A 243 -2.09 7.24 -19.59
C ARG A 243 -2.26 5.84 -20.17
N GLU A 244 -3.43 5.53 -20.71
CA GLU A 244 -3.76 4.17 -21.17
C GLU A 244 -2.77 3.68 -22.24
N GLU A 245 -2.43 4.51 -23.23
CA GLU A 245 -1.44 4.17 -24.25
C GLU A 245 -0.07 3.84 -23.65
N LEU A 246 0.41 4.68 -22.73
CA LEU A 246 1.70 4.47 -22.06
C LEU A 246 1.65 3.27 -21.09
N ALA A 247 0.49 2.99 -20.48
CA ALA A 247 0.30 1.82 -19.64
C ALA A 247 0.36 0.53 -20.47
N LYS A 248 -0.26 0.52 -21.65
CA LYS A 248 -0.17 -0.57 -22.63
C LYS A 248 1.26 -0.79 -23.11
N ASP A 249 1.98 0.28 -23.47
CA ASP A 249 3.39 0.21 -23.89
C ASP A 249 4.32 -0.33 -22.79
N LEU A 250 3.95 -0.12 -21.52
CA LEU A 250 4.70 -0.62 -20.36
C LEU A 250 4.24 -2.02 -19.93
N HIS A 251 3.36 -2.67 -20.71
CA HIS A 251 2.74 -3.95 -20.38
C HIS A 251 2.08 -3.97 -18.99
N LEU A 252 1.53 -2.84 -18.55
CA LEU A 252 0.73 -2.71 -17.33
C LEU A 252 -0.72 -3.09 -17.69
N VAL A 253 -1.15 -4.30 -17.32
CA VAL A 253 -2.37 -4.93 -17.87
C VAL A 253 -3.65 -4.10 -17.64
N GLU A 254 -4.39 -3.99 -18.76
CA GLU A 254 -5.76 -3.57 -19.12
C GLU A 254 -6.47 -2.36 -18.47
N PRO A 255 -7.11 -1.51 -19.31
CA PRO A 255 -7.88 -0.35 -18.88
C PRO A 255 -9.06 -0.80 -18.02
N VAL A 256 -8.95 -0.50 -16.73
CA VAL A 256 -10.04 -0.68 -15.79
C VAL A 256 -11.23 0.16 -16.25
N VAL A 257 -12.23 -0.49 -16.84
CA VAL A 257 -13.60 0.02 -16.88
C VAL A 257 -14.08 0.03 -15.43
N VAL A 258 -13.81 1.13 -14.69
CA VAL A 258 -14.47 1.33 -13.40
C VAL A 258 -15.90 1.66 -13.74
N SER A 259 -16.81 0.80 -13.29
CA SER A 259 -18.24 1.00 -13.11
C SER A 259 -18.55 2.17 -12.16
N ALA A 260 -17.99 3.35 -12.45
CA ALA A 260 -18.30 4.60 -11.76
C ALA A 260 -19.68 5.15 -12.17
N SER A 261 -20.38 4.49 -13.09
CA SER A 261 -21.76 4.80 -13.47
C SER A 261 -22.82 4.31 -12.48
N ASN A 262 -22.49 3.45 -11.51
CA ASN A 262 -23.48 2.89 -10.58
C ASN A 262 -23.39 3.46 -9.15
N VAL A 263 -22.57 4.49 -8.93
CA VAL A 263 -22.46 5.17 -7.61
C VAL A 263 -22.76 6.68 -7.72
N TYR A 264 -22.94 7.21 -8.93
CA TYR A 264 -23.30 8.61 -9.17
C TYR A 264 -24.52 8.76 -10.08
N THR A 265 -25.62 8.12 -9.71
CA THR A 265 -26.97 8.61 -10.02
C THR A 265 -27.78 8.55 -8.73
N GLY A 266 -27.89 9.71 -8.08
CA GLY A 266 -28.93 9.93 -7.10
C GLY A 266 -30.25 10.09 -7.83
N GLU A 267 -30.93 8.98 -8.08
CA GLU A 267 -32.36 8.95 -8.36
C GLU A 267 -33.04 7.97 -7.40
N SER A 268 -33.75 8.57 -6.45
CA SER A 268 -35.06 8.13 -5.95
C SER A 268 -35.26 6.64 -5.64
N GLN A 269 -35.05 6.23 -4.39
CA GLN A 269 -35.82 5.11 -3.82
C GLN A 269 -37.06 5.64 -3.11
N THR A 270 -38.08 5.97 -3.91
CA THR A 270 -39.48 5.77 -3.53
C THR A 270 -39.97 4.55 -4.30
N GLN A 271 -40.52 3.56 -3.57
CA GLN A 271 -41.05 2.27 -4.04
C GLN A 271 -39.91 1.29 -4.42
N ILE A 272 -39.77 0.12 -3.77
CA ILE A 272 -40.76 -0.96 -3.69
C ILE A 272 -40.86 -1.46 -2.24
N SER A 273 -41.94 -1.06 -1.58
CA SER A 273 -42.62 -1.87 -0.57
C SER A 273 -43.49 -2.86 -1.34
N GLY A 274 -43.26 -4.15 -1.17
CA GLY A 274 -43.99 -5.21 -1.85
C GLY A 274 -43.49 -6.56 -1.40
N VAL A 275 -43.66 -6.86 -0.12
CA VAL A 275 -43.67 -8.22 0.38
C VAL A 275 -44.92 -8.87 -0.19
N GLU A 276 -44.76 -9.75 -1.18
CA GLU A 276 -45.83 -10.65 -1.60
C GLU A 276 -45.43 -12.07 -1.18
N GLU A 277 -46.10 -12.51 -0.10
CA GLU A 277 -46.28 -13.90 0.27
C GLU A 277 -46.68 -14.74 -0.94
N VAL A 278 -45.97 -15.83 -1.20
CA VAL A 278 -46.59 -17.01 -1.84
C VAL A 278 -46.37 -18.22 -0.96
N LYS A 279 -47.41 -18.42 -0.15
CA LYS A 279 -47.96 -19.61 0.48
C LYS A 279 -47.38 -20.97 0.05
N THR A 280 -47.04 -21.71 1.10
CA THR A 280 -47.32 -23.14 1.31
C THR A 280 -48.37 -23.72 0.35
N VAL A 281 -47.97 -24.71 -0.46
CA VAL A 281 -48.91 -25.65 -1.07
C VAL A 281 -48.95 -26.92 -0.22
N GLU A 282 -50.19 -27.22 0.13
CA GLU A 282 -50.74 -28.19 1.06
C GLU A 282 -50.61 -29.64 0.55
N VAL A 283 -50.49 -30.58 1.49
CA VAL A 283 -50.41 -32.03 1.26
C VAL A 283 -51.76 -32.69 1.54
N ALA A 284 -52.06 -33.74 0.75
CA ALA A 284 -52.97 -34.89 0.97
C ALA A 284 -54.35 -34.83 0.26
N PRO A 285 -55.05 -35.98 -0.01
CA PRO A 285 -54.76 -37.38 0.39
C PRO A 285 -54.93 -38.52 -0.69
N VAL A 286 -54.39 -39.71 -0.39
CA VAL A 286 -54.92 -41.11 -0.52
C VAL A 286 -55.43 -41.56 -1.93
N GLU A 287 -55.02 -42.70 -2.53
CA GLU A 287 -55.52 -44.06 -2.21
C GLU A 287 -54.86 -45.20 -3.05
N SER A 288 -54.61 -46.32 -2.37
CA SER A 288 -54.61 -47.76 -2.73
C SER A 288 -54.40 -48.32 -4.15
N ALA A 289 -53.46 -49.28 -4.16
CA ALA A 289 -53.53 -50.64 -4.75
C ALA A 289 -53.43 -50.88 -6.28
N GLU A 290 -52.62 -51.92 -6.59
CA GLU A 290 -52.95 -53.07 -7.46
C GLU A 290 -52.09 -53.29 -8.74
N GLY A 291 -51.56 -54.52 -8.88
CA GLY A 291 -50.95 -55.11 -10.10
C GLY A 291 -49.41 -55.20 -10.09
N ALA A 292 -48.77 -56.18 -9.44
CA ALA A 292 -48.57 -57.55 -9.89
C ALA A 292 -47.92 -57.69 -11.29
N ASN A 293 -46.64 -58.08 -11.33
CA ASN A 293 -46.19 -59.28 -12.05
C ASN A 293 -44.78 -59.69 -11.58
N LEU A 294 -44.76 -60.87 -10.95
CA LEU A 294 -43.60 -61.74 -10.73
C LEU A 294 -43.50 -62.70 -11.92
N GLU A 295 -42.28 -63.13 -12.24
CA GLU A 295 -41.82 -64.33 -12.97
C GLU A 295 -40.57 -63.92 -13.77
N ASP A 296 -39.43 -64.60 -13.80
CA ASP A 296 -39.04 -65.95 -13.38
C ASP A 296 -37.50 -66.09 -13.54
N SER A 297 -36.90 -67.02 -12.78
CA SER A 297 -35.62 -67.73 -12.97
C SER A 297 -34.29 -66.94 -12.92
N ALA A 298 -33.30 -67.21 -12.04
CA ALA A 298 -32.53 -68.44 -11.74
C ALA A 298 -31.40 -68.79 -12.75
N LYS A 299 -30.13 -68.48 -12.38
CA LYS A 299 -28.85 -69.22 -12.62
C LYS A 299 -27.66 -68.29 -12.33
N ALA A 300 -26.82 -68.51 -11.31
CA ALA A 300 -25.73 -69.50 -11.19
C ALA A 300 -24.57 -69.27 -12.18
N GLU A 301 -23.42 -68.79 -11.67
CA GLU A 301 -22.04 -69.35 -11.82
C GLU A 301 -20.95 -68.29 -11.51
N GLU A 302 -20.22 -68.52 -10.41
CA GLU A 302 -18.79 -68.18 -10.19
C GLU A 302 -17.89 -69.11 -11.05
N PRO A 303 -16.53 -69.09 -11.02
CA PRO A 303 -15.51 -68.06 -10.71
C PRO A 303 -14.29 -68.10 -11.69
N ASN A 304 -13.27 -67.23 -11.52
CA ASN A 304 -11.82 -67.52 -11.69
C ASN A 304 -11.02 -66.25 -11.31
N GLU A 305 -10.22 -66.19 -10.24
CA GLU A 305 -8.85 -66.75 -10.11
C GLU A 305 -7.99 -66.56 -11.37
N ASP A 306 -6.94 -65.71 -11.32
CA ASP A 306 -5.63 -66.19 -10.88
C ASP A 306 -4.62 -65.05 -10.65
N SER A 307 -3.70 -65.36 -9.75
CA SER A 307 -2.51 -64.68 -9.27
C SER A 307 -1.26 -65.19 -10.03
N GLU A 308 -0.08 -64.72 -9.59
CA GLU A 308 1.28 -65.14 -9.98
C GLU A 308 1.90 -64.56 -11.26
N LYS A 309 2.69 -63.49 -11.09
CA LYS A 309 4.17 -63.62 -11.01
C LYS A 309 4.83 -62.37 -10.45
#